data_AF-A0A4Q8ALY7-F1
#
_entry.id   AF-A0A4Q8ALY7-F1
#
_cell.length_a   1.000
_cell.length_b   1.000
_cell.length_c   1.000
_cell.angle_alpha   90.00
_cell.angle_beta   90.00
_cell.angle_gamma   90.00
#
_symmetry.space_group_name_H-M   'P 1'
#
loop_
_entity.id
_entity.type
_entity.pdbx_description
1 polymer ?
#
loop_
_entity_poly.entity_id
_entity_poly.type
_entity_poly.pdbx_seq_one_letter_code
_entity_poly.pdbx_strand_id
1 'polypeptide(L)'
;MAINEQGLVESEAGLSELGVLDPKTLALARLAALVAIGGAGPSFGEQATAAVSAGASADELVDVIVGVASIVGVPRVVAAAPRLALALGFDVEDPVD
;
A
#
# COMPACT_ATOMS: atom_id res chain seq x y z
N MET A 1 17.25 -21.74 -26.07
CA MET A 1 17.50 -21.71 -24.61
C MET A 1 16.39 -20.84 -24.01
N ALA A 2 15.29 -21.46 -23.60
CA ALA A 2 14.15 -20.76 -23.02
C ALA A 2 13.66 -21.58 -21.83
N ILE A 3 14.14 -21.20 -20.65
CA ILE A 3 13.55 -21.61 -19.37
C ILE A 3 13.25 -20.30 -18.64
N ASN A 4 12.02 -19.84 -18.77
CA ASN A 4 11.45 -18.79 -17.94
C ASN A 4 10.64 -19.53 -16.87
N GLU A 5 11.28 -19.76 -15.72
CA GLU A 5 10.71 -20.52 -14.62
C GLU A 5 9.83 -19.60 -13.78
N GLN A 6 8.53 -19.68 -14.07
CA GLN A 6 7.42 -19.19 -13.27
C GLN A 6 7.59 -19.65 -11.82
N GLY A 7 7.83 -18.72 -10.92
CA GLY A 7 7.86 -18.99 -9.50
C GLY A 7 7.47 -17.73 -8.75
N LEU A 8 6.43 -17.85 -7.93
CA LEU A 8 6.03 -16.90 -6.89
C LEU A 8 5.01 -15.81 -7.28
N VAL A 9 3.90 -16.22 -7.89
CA VAL A 9 2.61 -15.65 -7.44
C VAL A 9 2.19 -16.45 -6.21
N GLU A 10 2.79 -16.11 -5.07
CA GLU A 10 2.26 -16.53 -3.77
C GLU A 10 0.88 -15.91 -3.64
N SER A 11 -0.11 -16.78 -3.72
CA SER A 11 -1.52 -16.41 -3.70
C SER A 11 -1.82 -15.62 -2.42
N GLU A 12 -2.11 -14.33 -2.56
CA GLU A 12 -2.62 -13.45 -1.49
C GLU A 12 -3.93 -13.98 -0.85
N ALA A 13 -4.50 -15.05 -1.40
CA ALA A 13 -5.69 -15.74 -0.94
C ALA A 13 -5.56 -16.32 0.49
N GLY A 14 -4.37 -16.70 0.93
CA GLY A 14 -4.19 -17.32 2.27
C GLY A 14 -4.44 -16.37 3.44
N LEU A 15 -4.22 -15.06 3.23
CA LEU A 15 -4.36 -14.04 4.28
C LEU A 15 -5.72 -13.32 4.24
N SER A 16 -6.48 -13.42 3.15
CA SER A 16 -7.84 -12.86 3.04
C SER A 16 -8.91 -13.69 3.74
N GLU A 17 -8.59 -14.91 4.16
CA GLU A 17 -9.48 -15.83 4.88
C GLU A 17 -9.50 -15.60 6.41
N LEU A 18 -8.79 -14.58 6.92
CA LEU A 18 -8.90 -14.15 8.32
C LEU A 18 -10.22 -13.42 8.54
N GLY A 19 -11.34 -14.16 8.55
CA GLY A 19 -12.71 -13.62 8.57
C GLY A 19 -13.14 -12.85 9.83
N VAL A 20 -12.19 -12.51 10.72
CA VAL A 20 -12.43 -11.65 11.90
C VAL A 20 -12.35 -10.18 11.53
N LEU A 21 -11.45 -9.81 10.60
CA LEU A 21 -11.32 -8.43 10.12
C LEU A 21 -12.12 -8.27 8.83
N ASP A 22 -12.83 -7.15 8.71
CA ASP A 22 -13.43 -6.78 7.44
C ASP A 22 -12.35 -6.55 6.37
N PRO A 23 -12.65 -6.80 5.09
CA PRO A 23 -11.67 -6.71 4.01
C PRO A 23 -10.95 -5.37 3.90
N LYS A 24 -11.66 -4.28 4.24
CA LYS A 24 -11.13 -2.92 4.24
C LYS A 24 -10.10 -2.72 5.34
N THR A 25 -10.41 -3.09 6.57
CA THR A 25 -9.49 -3.03 7.70
C THR A 25 -8.23 -3.86 7.45
N LEU A 26 -8.38 -5.06 6.88
CA LEU A 26 -7.24 -5.90 6.51
C LEU A 26 -6.34 -5.22 5.47
N ALA A 27 -6.91 -4.61 4.43
CA ALA A 27 -6.16 -3.92 3.39
C ALA A 27 -5.42 -2.67 3.93
N LEU A 28 -6.08 -1.87 4.78
CA LEU A 28 -5.44 -0.73 5.46
C LEU A 28 -4.29 -1.15 6.38
N ALA A 29 -4.45 -2.27 7.10
CA ALA A 29 -3.39 -2.82 7.95
C ALA A 29 -2.18 -3.29 7.13
N ARG A 30 -2.39 -3.89 5.96
CA ARG A 30 -1.30 -4.28 5.04
C ARG A 30 -0.57 -3.06 4.49
N LEU A 31 -1.30 -2.01 4.10
CA LEU A 31 -0.70 -0.75 3.68
C LEU A 31 0.16 -0.14 4.79
N ALA A 32 -0.34 -0.10 6.03
CA ALA A 32 0.40 0.39 7.19
C ALA A 32 1.69 -0.41 7.44
N ALA A 33 1.62 -1.75 7.33
CA ALA A 33 2.78 -2.61 7.46
C ALA A 33 3.81 -2.35 6.36
N LEU A 34 3.37 -2.15 5.11
CA LEU A 34 4.24 -1.82 3.98
C LEU A 34 4.99 -0.49 4.19
N VAL A 35 4.30 0.52 4.71
CA VAL A 35 4.89 1.81 5.10
C VAL A 35 5.93 1.62 6.21
N ALA A 36 5.62 0.80 7.21
CA ALA A 36 6.51 0.54 8.33
C ALA A 36 7.82 -0.13 7.93
N ILE A 37 7.76 -1.11 7.02
CA ILE A 37 8.96 -1.82 6.54
C ILE A 37 9.71 -1.06 5.44
N GLY A 38 9.10 -0.02 4.86
CA GLY A 38 9.69 0.72 3.74
C GLY A 38 9.74 -0.10 2.45
N GLY A 39 8.65 -0.81 2.14
CA GLY A 39 8.57 -1.71 0.98
C GLY A 39 8.80 -1.03 -0.37
N ALA A 40 9.02 -1.84 -1.41
CA ALA A 40 9.29 -1.36 -2.76
C ALA A 40 8.06 -0.64 -3.38
N GLY A 41 8.32 0.33 -4.27
CA GLY A 41 7.28 1.13 -4.94
C GLY A 41 6.16 0.34 -5.63
N PRO A 42 6.43 -0.76 -6.35
CA PRO A 42 5.38 -1.57 -6.98
C PRO A 42 4.37 -2.14 -5.97
N SER A 43 4.84 -2.53 -4.77
CA SER A 43 3.99 -3.06 -3.71
C SER A 43 3.02 -2.02 -3.13
N PHE A 44 3.36 -0.72 -3.21
CA PHE A 44 2.44 0.35 -2.80
C PHE A 44 1.25 0.46 -3.75
N GLY A 45 1.48 0.31 -5.06
CA GLY A 45 0.43 0.30 -6.08
C GLY A 45 -0.57 -0.84 -5.87
N GLU A 46 -0.06 -2.05 -5.66
CA GLU A 46 -0.88 -3.25 -5.43
C GLU A 46 -1.71 -3.13 -4.15
N GLN A 47 -1.10 -2.74 -3.02
CA GLN A 47 -1.80 -2.65 -1.74
C GLN A 47 -2.80 -1.48 -1.69
N ALA A 48 -2.49 -0.34 -2.33
CA ALA A 48 -3.44 0.77 -2.45
C ALA A 48 -4.65 0.38 -3.32
N THR A 49 -4.41 -0.29 -4.45
CA THR A 49 -5.48 -0.80 -5.33
C THR A 49 -6.36 -1.81 -4.61
N ALA A 50 -5.76 -2.71 -3.82
CA ALA A 50 -6.48 -3.67 -3.00
C ALA A 50 -7.36 -2.98 -1.94
N ALA A 51 -6.85 -1.94 -1.26
CA ALA A 51 -7.61 -1.17 -0.29
C ALA A 51 -8.80 -0.43 -0.92
N VAL A 52 -8.59 0.23 -2.06
CA VAL A 52 -9.67 0.90 -2.80
C VAL A 52 -10.71 -0.10 -3.29
N SER A 53 -10.28 -1.26 -3.80
CA SER A 53 -11.18 -2.34 -4.22
C SER A 53 -11.99 -2.92 -3.05
N ALA A 54 -11.45 -2.86 -1.83
CA ALA A 54 -12.16 -3.23 -0.60
C ALA A 54 -13.07 -2.11 -0.05
N GLY A 55 -13.15 -0.95 -0.72
CA GLY A 55 -14.01 0.18 -0.34
C GLY A 55 -13.35 1.20 0.58
N ALA A 56 -12.03 1.21 0.70
CA ALA A 56 -11.32 2.31 1.36
C ALA A 56 -11.28 3.56 0.48
N SER A 57 -11.49 4.74 1.09
CA SER A 57 -11.33 6.02 0.41
C SER A 57 -9.86 6.45 0.39
N ALA A 58 -9.48 7.30 -0.56
CA ALA A 58 -8.14 7.88 -0.61
C ALA A 58 -7.77 8.61 0.70
N ASP A 59 -8.74 9.30 1.32
CA ASP A 59 -8.55 9.96 2.61
C ASP A 59 -8.19 8.97 3.73
N GLU A 60 -8.82 7.79 3.77
CA GLU A 60 -8.51 6.77 4.76
C GLU A 60 -7.10 6.20 4.57
N LEU A 61 -6.63 6.06 3.32
CA LEU A 61 -5.25 5.64 3.05
C LEU A 61 -4.26 6.69 3.53
N VAL A 62 -4.55 7.98 3.30
CA VAL A 62 -3.72 9.10 3.76
C VAL A 62 -3.71 9.16 5.29
N ASP A 63 -4.88 9.06 5.93
CA ASP A 63 -5.02 9.06 7.39
C ASP A 63 -4.23 7.92 8.05
N VAL A 64 -4.20 6.74 7.42
CA VAL A 64 -3.38 5.62 7.90
C VAL A 64 -1.89 5.97 7.82
N ILE A 65 -1.42 6.50 6.69
CA ILE A 65 -0.01 6.88 6.52
C ILE A 65 0.41 7.96 7.53
N VAL A 66 -0.43 8.98 7.73
CA VAL A 66 -0.19 10.04 8.70
C VAL A 66 -0.25 9.50 10.13
N GLY A 67 -1.22 8.63 10.42
CA GLY A 67 -1.42 8.02 11.74
C GLY A 67 -0.26 7.16 12.21
N VAL A 68 0.43 6.46 11.29
CA VAL A 68 1.61 5.64 11.65
C VAL A 68 2.91 6.43 11.75
N ALA A 69 2.93 7.71 11.38
CA ALA A 69 4.14 8.52 11.29
C ALA A 69 4.95 8.60 12.60
N SER A 70 4.26 8.66 13.75
CA SER A 70 4.90 8.68 15.07
C SER A 70 5.56 7.34 15.44
N ILE A 71 5.09 6.23 14.85
CA ILE A 71 5.54 4.87 15.13
C ILE A 71 6.75 4.52 14.25
N VAL A 72 6.64 4.80 12.95
CA VAL A 72 7.62 4.33 11.95
C VAL A 72 8.70 5.37 11.65
N GLY A 73 8.45 6.63 12.04
CA GLY A 73 9.31 7.79 11.80
C GLY A 73 8.97 8.53 10.51
N VAL A 74 9.08 9.87 10.57
CA VAL A 74 8.82 10.80 9.45
C VAL A 74 9.53 10.41 8.14
N PRO A 75 10.80 9.97 8.12
CA PRO A 75 11.47 9.62 6.87
C PRO A 75 10.78 8.52 6.07
N ARG A 76 10.17 7.53 6.74
CA ARG A 76 9.47 6.43 6.08
C ARG A 76 8.14 6.89 5.47
N VAL A 77 7.41 7.73 6.20
CA VAL A 77 6.15 8.30 5.73
C VAL A 77 6.35 9.21 4.53
N VAL A 78 7.34 10.09 4.58
CA VAL A 78 7.68 10.99 3.46
C VAL A 78 8.08 10.20 2.21
N ALA A 79 8.78 9.07 2.37
CA ALA A 79 9.12 8.20 1.23
C ALA A 79 7.91 7.40 0.69
N ALA A 80 6.88 7.17 1.52
CA ALA A 80 5.66 6.46 1.13
C ALA A 80 4.64 7.37 0.43
N ALA A 81 4.52 8.62 0.87
CA ALA A 81 3.56 9.59 0.33
C ALA A 81 3.55 9.72 -1.21
N PRO A 82 4.68 9.96 -1.91
CA PRO A 82 4.66 10.08 -3.37
C PRO A 82 4.30 8.77 -4.06
N ARG A 83 4.62 7.62 -3.46
CA ARG A 83 4.27 6.30 -4.00
C ARG A 83 2.78 6.04 -3.90
N LEU A 84 2.16 6.41 -2.76
CA LEU A 84 0.72 6.34 -2.61
C LEU A 84 0.02 7.31 -3.57
N ALA A 85 0.52 8.53 -3.73
CA ALA A 85 -0.03 9.50 -4.67
C ALA A 85 -0.04 8.96 -6.10
N LEU A 86 1.09 8.43 -6.59
CA LEU A 86 1.17 7.79 -7.90
C LEU A 86 0.22 6.59 -8.03
N ALA A 87 0.10 5.77 -6.99
CA ALA A 87 -0.80 4.61 -6.97
C ALA A 87 -2.29 5.01 -7.08
N LEU A 88 -2.65 6.15 -6.51
CA LEU A 88 -3.99 6.73 -6.59
C LEU A 88 -4.22 7.48 -7.92
N GLY A 89 -3.22 7.55 -8.80
CA GLY A 89 -3.30 8.26 -10.07
C GLY A 89 -3.16 9.78 -9.93
N PHE A 90 -2.66 10.28 -8.80
CA PHE A 90 -2.23 11.67 -8.71
C PHE A 90 -0.92 11.85 -9.48
N ASP A 91 -0.90 12.82 -10.39
CA ASP A 91 0.32 13.26 -11.03
C ASP A 91 1.17 14.00 -9.99
N VAL A 92 2.35 13.48 -9.66
CA VAL A 92 3.25 14.08 -8.65
C VAL A 92 4.17 15.12 -9.31
N GLU A 93 4.02 15.35 -10.60
CA GLU A 93 4.70 16.39 -11.39
C GLU A 93 3.89 17.71 -11.43
N ASP A 94 3.42 18.20 -10.29
CA ASP A 94 3.02 19.61 -10.19
C ASP A 94 4.10 20.33 -9.36
N PRO A 95 5.13 20.93 -9.99
CA PRO A 95 5.99 21.86 -9.29
C PRO A 95 5.09 23.02 -8.85
N VAL A 96 4.85 23.10 -7.55
CA VAL A 96 4.26 24.28 -6.92
C VAL A 96 5.11 25.50 -7.31
N ASP A 97 4.60 26.32 -8.22
CA ASP A 97 5.12 27.67 -8.53
C ASP A 97 5.07 28.58 -7.29
#